data_AF-A0A5J6VV61-F1
#
_entry.id   AF-A0A5J6VV61-F1
#
_cell.length_a   1.000
_cell.length_b   1.000
_cell.length_c   1.000
_cell.angle_alpha   90.00
_cell.angle_beta   90.00
_cell.angle_gamma   90.00
#
_symmetry.space_group_name_H-M   'P 1'
#
loop_
_entity.id
_entity.type
_entity.pdbx_description
1 polymer ?
#
loop_
_entity_poly.entity_id
_entity_poly.type
_entity_poly.pdbx_seq_one_letter_code
_entity_poly.pdbx_strand_id
1 'polypeptide(L)'
;MATIENFISEIVKNNLKKMTQTDGLHYLSFGIMSSMVEFFGACFDREDFFKSGLSRERFRKAINELDAFSEYRKYNEKDCPHDLYKNLRCGMAHIGRPGKGISFTHIHDDVNGNEHLTIKDLDDNTRRLILVCERLFQDLEKASDELLGKMKNGKLPRTHSETFMNPNLKIIDLQSQTTYTASASA
;
A
#
# COMPACT_ATOMS: atom_id res chain seq x y z
N MET A 1 -7.19 21.27 -5.82
CA MET A 1 -6.95 20.63 -4.51
C MET A 1 -6.76 19.14 -4.74
N ALA A 2 -5.89 18.48 -3.97
CA ALA A 2 -5.72 17.03 -4.05
C ALA A 2 -6.92 16.34 -3.37
N THR A 3 -7.83 15.83 -4.18
CA THR A 3 -8.95 14.99 -3.72
C THR A 3 -8.46 13.57 -3.42
N ILE A 4 -9.27 12.78 -2.71
CA ILE A 4 -9.01 11.35 -2.50
C ILE A 4 -8.81 10.62 -3.85
N GLU A 5 -9.66 10.89 -4.84
CA GLU A 5 -9.54 10.26 -6.18
C GLU A 5 -8.23 10.62 -6.88
N ASN A 6 -7.85 11.91 -6.87
CA ASN A 6 -6.61 12.37 -7.49
C ASN A 6 -5.40 11.75 -6.79
N PHE A 7 -5.42 11.70 -5.46
CA PHE A 7 -4.36 11.10 -4.68
C PHE A 7 -4.22 9.59 -4.97
N ILE A 8 -5.32 8.84 -4.98
CA ILE A 8 -5.28 7.40 -5.28
C ILE A 8 -4.77 7.17 -6.71
N SER A 9 -5.32 7.91 -7.67
CA SER A 9 -4.94 7.74 -9.08
C SER A 9 -3.46 8.03 -9.30
N GLU A 10 -2.94 9.13 -8.73
CA GLU A 10 -1.56 9.53 -8.96
C GLU A 10 -0.56 8.77 -8.09
N ILE A 11 -0.83 8.63 -6.79
CA ILE A 11 0.13 7.97 -5.89
C ILE A 11 0.11 6.46 -6.05
N VAL A 12 -1.08 5.83 -6.09
CA VAL A 12 -1.16 4.37 -6.16
C VAL A 12 -0.97 3.89 -7.60
N LYS A 13 -1.79 4.38 -8.54
CA LYS A 13 -1.82 3.79 -9.90
C LYS A 13 -0.67 4.25 -10.79
N ASN A 14 -0.09 5.42 -10.54
CA ASN A 14 1.04 5.93 -11.32
C ASN A 14 2.37 5.75 -10.57
N ASN A 15 2.57 6.48 -9.48
CA ASN A 15 3.88 6.56 -8.81
C ASN A 15 4.29 5.21 -8.19
N LEU A 16 3.42 4.59 -7.41
CA LEU A 16 3.74 3.32 -6.77
C LEU A 16 3.85 2.18 -7.77
N LYS A 17 3.09 2.22 -8.87
CA LYS A 17 3.26 1.30 -10.00
C LYS A 17 4.66 1.42 -10.59
N LYS A 18 5.13 2.64 -10.87
CA LYS A 18 6.47 2.87 -11.40
C LYS A 18 7.56 2.40 -10.42
N MET A 19 7.41 2.71 -9.13
CA MET A 19 8.35 2.27 -8.09
C MET A 19 8.45 0.73 -8.00
N THR A 20 7.34 0.02 -8.18
CA THR A 20 7.28 -1.43 -8.05
C THR A 20 7.61 -2.19 -9.34
N GLN A 21 7.31 -1.64 -10.51
CA GLN A 21 7.41 -2.35 -11.79
C GLN A 21 8.53 -1.84 -12.69
N THR A 22 9.02 -0.62 -12.49
CA THR A 22 10.00 0.02 -13.38
C THR A 22 11.31 0.34 -12.66
N ASP A 23 11.22 1.00 -11.49
CA ASP A 23 12.40 1.54 -10.82
C ASP A 23 13.07 0.55 -9.85
N GLY A 24 12.48 -0.63 -9.64
CA GLY A 24 13.01 -1.67 -8.76
C GLY A 24 13.07 -1.29 -7.27
N LEU A 25 12.31 -0.27 -6.85
CA LEU A 25 12.30 0.27 -5.49
C LEU A 25 11.42 -0.58 -4.53
N HIS A 26 11.46 -1.90 -4.66
CA HIS A 26 10.55 -2.84 -4.00
C HIS A 26 10.48 -2.65 -2.48
N TYR A 27 11.63 -2.48 -1.83
CA TYR A 27 11.71 -2.34 -0.37
C TYR A 27 10.95 -1.10 0.14
N LEU A 28 11.15 0.06 -0.52
CA LEU A 28 10.47 1.30 -0.15
C LEU A 28 8.97 1.22 -0.47
N SER A 29 8.62 0.55 -1.56
CA SER A 29 7.25 0.32 -1.97
C SER A 29 6.44 -0.41 -0.88
N PHE A 30 7.00 -1.37 -0.14
CA PHE A 30 6.30 -2.00 0.99
C PHE A 30 5.86 -1.01 2.07
N GLY A 31 6.70 -0.03 2.39
CA GLY A 31 6.36 1.01 3.37
C GLY A 31 5.18 1.86 2.90
N ILE A 32 5.22 2.29 1.64
CA ILE A 32 4.15 3.10 1.03
C ILE A 32 2.86 2.28 0.91
N MET A 33 2.92 1.06 0.37
CA MET A 33 1.77 0.15 0.26
C MET A 33 1.11 -0.08 1.62
N SER A 34 1.89 -0.31 2.68
CA SER A 34 1.34 -0.51 4.03
C SER A 34 0.57 0.72 4.53
N SER A 35 1.07 1.92 4.23
CA SER A 35 0.39 3.19 4.58
C SER A 35 -0.87 3.39 3.75
N MET A 36 -0.88 2.97 2.48
CA MET A 36 -2.06 3.04 1.62
C MET A 36 -3.17 2.10 2.08
N VAL A 37 -2.84 0.89 2.58
CA VAL A 37 -3.84 0.00 3.18
C VAL A 37 -4.51 0.67 4.39
N GLU A 38 -3.74 1.33 5.27
CA GLU A 38 -4.35 2.09 6.39
C GLU A 38 -5.21 3.26 5.89
N PHE A 39 -4.72 4.01 4.91
CA PHE A 39 -5.49 5.12 4.31
C PHE A 39 -6.81 4.64 3.72
N PHE A 40 -6.82 3.49 3.01
CA PHE A 40 -8.06 2.92 2.49
C PHE A 40 -9.06 2.61 3.60
N GLY A 41 -8.58 2.15 4.75
CA GLY A 41 -9.41 1.92 5.94
C GLY A 41 -10.02 3.20 6.51
N ALA A 42 -9.25 4.29 6.53
CA ALA A 42 -9.72 5.60 6.98
C ALA A 42 -10.88 6.15 6.12
N CYS A 43 -10.98 5.70 4.87
CA CYS A 43 -12.08 6.05 3.98
C CYS A 43 -13.41 5.37 4.35
N PHE A 44 -13.39 4.32 5.18
CA PHE A 44 -14.59 3.63 5.68
C PHE A 44 -15.11 4.19 7.00
N ASP A 45 -14.45 5.18 7.62
CA ASP A 45 -14.91 5.82 8.85
C ASP A 45 -15.16 7.32 8.66
N ARG A 46 -15.79 7.95 9.66
CA ARG A 46 -16.11 9.39 9.67
C ARG A 46 -15.10 10.20 10.49
N GLU A 47 -14.05 9.56 10.99
CA GLU A 47 -13.13 10.15 11.95
C GLU A 47 -12.08 10.98 11.24
N ASP A 48 -11.57 12.04 11.85
CA ASP A 48 -10.53 12.85 11.21
C ASP A 48 -9.30 11.99 10.78
N PHE A 49 -8.69 12.30 9.63
CA PHE A 49 -7.53 11.53 9.13
C PHE A 49 -6.34 11.60 10.11
N PHE A 50 -6.20 12.68 10.86
CA PHE A 50 -5.16 12.89 11.87
C PHE A 50 -5.54 12.35 13.26
N LYS A 51 -6.73 11.76 13.45
CA LYS A 51 -7.13 11.17 14.72
C LYS A 51 -6.18 10.02 15.11
N SER A 52 -5.51 10.18 16.24
CA SER A 52 -4.59 9.19 16.78
C SER A 52 -5.32 7.95 17.30
N GLY A 53 -4.57 6.83 17.41
CA GLY A 53 -5.10 5.58 17.96
C GLY A 53 -5.90 4.71 16.98
N LEU A 54 -6.21 5.20 15.76
CA LEU A 54 -7.02 4.47 14.78
C LEU A 54 -6.23 3.66 13.75
N SER A 55 -4.90 3.75 13.73
CA SER A 55 -4.06 3.11 12.70
C SER A 55 -4.31 1.60 12.59
N ARG A 56 -4.41 0.90 13.73
CA ARG A 56 -4.71 -0.54 13.76
C ARG A 56 -6.08 -0.85 13.18
N GLU A 57 -7.09 -0.12 13.64
CA GLU A 57 -8.47 -0.33 13.22
C GLU A 57 -8.61 -0.09 11.72
N ARG A 58 -8.10 1.05 11.23
CA ARG A 58 -8.15 1.43 9.81
C ARG A 58 -7.43 0.42 8.93
N PHE A 59 -6.18 0.07 9.25
CA PHE A 59 -5.44 -0.94 8.48
C PHE A 59 -6.22 -2.26 8.36
N ARG A 60 -6.78 -2.74 9.48
CA ARG A 60 -7.55 -3.99 9.52
C ARG A 60 -8.87 -3.88 8.78
N LYS A 61 -9.53 -2.71 8.88
CA LYS A 61 -10.80 -2.42 8.21
C LYS A 61 -10.64 -2.52 6.70
N ALA A 62 -9.57 -1.96 6.12
CA ALA A 62 -9.31 -2.09 4.70
C ALA A 62 -9.23 -3.56 4.23
N ILE A 63 -8.49 -4.40 4.95
CA ILE A 63 -8.34 -5.83 4.61
C ILE A 63 -9.66 -6.60 4.70
N ASN A 64 -10.52 -6.24 5.67
CA ASN A 64 -11.80 -6.91 5.85
C ASN A 64 -12.86 -6.44 4.83
N GLU A 65 -12.87 -5.16 4.49
CA GLU A 65 -13.93 -4.53 3.70
C GLU A 65 -13.68 -4.51 2.19
N LEU A 66 -12.44 -4.74 1.74
CA LEU A 66 -12.08 -4.80 0.32
C LEU A 66 -11.85 -6.25 -0.10
N ASP A 67 -12.53 -6.70 -1.14
CA ASP A 67 -12.49 -8.08 -1.61
C ASP A 67 -11.15 -8.44 -2.27
N ALA A 68 -10.47 -7.44 -2.84
CA ALA A 68 -9.10 -7.57 -3.32
C ALA A 68 -8.11 -8.03 -2.22
N PHE A 69 -8.45 -7.84 -0.93
CA PHE A 69 -7.65 -8.32 0.19
C PHE A 69 -8.18 -9.58 0.88
N SER A 70 -9.13 -10.29 0.27
CA SER A 70 -9.76 -11.47 0.87
C SER A 70 -8.76 -12.53 1.36
N GLU A 71 -7.69 -12.81 0.61
CA GLU A 71 -6.66 -13.79 1.00
C GLU A 71 -5.79 -13.34 2.18
N TYR A 72 -5.77 -12.03 2.49
CA TYR A 72 -5.00 -11.44 3.58
C TYR A 72 -5.74 -11.52 4.92
N ARG A 73 -7.05 -11.77 4.91
CA ARG A 73 -7.91 -11.77 6.11
C ARG A 73 -7.42 -12.76 7.19
N LYS A 74 -6.89 -13.92 6.80
CA LYS A 74 -6.26 -14.91 7.71
C LYS A 74 -5.02 -14.39 8.46
N TYR A 75 -4.39 -13.32 7.97
CA TYR A 75 -3.24 -12.66 8.59
C TYR A 75 -3.62 -11.30 9.20
N ASN A 76 -4.92 -10.98 9.21
CA ASN A 76 -5.48 -9.75 9.74
C ASN A 76 -6.00 -9.89 11.18
N GLU A 77 -5.71 -11.02 11.84
CA GLU A 77 -6.05 -11.27 13.23
C GLU A 77 -4.98 -10.71 14.18
N LYS A 78 -5.40 -10.33 15.38
CA LYS A 78 -4.50 -9.74 16.37
C LYS A 78 -3.67 -10.85 17.00
N ASP A 79 -2.39 -10.57 17.24
CA ASP A 79 -1.49 -11.47 17.97
C ASP A 79 -1.19 -12.80 17.24
N CYS A 80 -1.65 -12.96 15.98
CA CYS A 80 -1.17 -14.00 15.07
C CYS A 80 0.33 -13.80 14.77
N PRO A 81 1.15 -14.87 14.65
CA PRO A 81 2.58 -14.75 14.32
C PRO A 81 2.85 -13.90 13.07
N HIS A 82 1.96 -13.98 12.09
CA HIS A 82 2.04 -13.29 10.80
C HIS A 82 1.13 -12.05 10.71
N ASP A 83 0.66 -11.51 11.85
CA ASP A 83 -0.20 -10.31 11.92
C ASP A 83 0.37 -9.19 11.03
N LEU A 84 -0.34 -8.86 9.95
CA LEU A 84 0.11 -7.88 8.95
C LEU A 84 0.17 -6.47 9.54
N TYR A 85 -0.71 -6.12 10.47
CA TYR A 85 -0.65 -4.81 11.10
C TYR A 85 0.65 -4.65 11.89
N LYS A 86 1.01 -5.67 12.68
CA LYS A 86 2.23 -5.65 13.48
C LYS A 86 3.49 -5.77 12.62
N ASN A 87 3.50 -6.73 11.70
CA ASN A 87 4.72 -7.10 10.99
C ASN A 87 4.98 -6.25 9.74
N LEU A 88 3.94 -5.85 8.99
CA LEU A 88 4.08 -5.00 7.81
C LEU A 88 3.95 -3.53 8.20
N ARG A 89 2.77 -3.12 8.69
CA ARG A 89 2.46 -1.70 8.91
C ARG A 89 3.30 -1.04 10.01
N CYS A 90 3.38 -1.65 11.19
CA CYS A 90 4.16 -1.09 12.31
C CYS A 90 5.67 -1.22 12.07
N GLY A 91 6.11 -2.37 11.57
CA GLY A 91 7.52 -2.62 11.26
C GLY A 91 8.09 -1.57 10.29
N MET A 92 7.38 -1.33 9.19
CA MET A 92 7.82 -0.35 8.19
C MET A 92 7.76 1.09 8.68
N ALA A 93 6.77 1.46 9.49
CA ALA A 93 6.69 2.85 9.94
C ALA A 93 7.62 3.22 11.11
N HIS A 94 7.96 2.29 11.99
CA HIS A 94 8.79 2.62 13.15
C HIS A 94 10.29 2.47 12.87
N ILE A 95 10.69 1.44 12.12
CA ILE A 95 12.11 1.12 11.89
C ILE A 95 12.43 1.10 10.40
N GLY A 96 11.41 0.99 9.53
CA GLY A 96 11.62 0.79 8.10
C GLY A 96 12.08 -0.63 7.78
N ARG A 97 11.62 -1.64 8.54
CA ARG A 97 11.89 -3.08 8.26
C ARG A 97 10.69 -3.96 8.60
N PRO A 98 10.53 -5.14 7.95
CA PRO A 98 9.50 -6.08 8.35
C PRO A 98 9.71 -6.57 9.79
N GLY A 99 8.59 -6.83 10.46
CA GLY A 99 8.55 -7.59 11.71
C GLY A 99 8.93 -9.05 11.48
N LYS A 100 9.19 -9.78 12.58
CA LYS A 100 9.73 -11.15 12.54
C LYS A 100 8.82 -12.18 11.85
N GLY A 101 7.52 -11.88 11.71
CA GLY A 101 6.55 -12.79 11.13
C GLY A 101 6.45 -12.77 9.61
N ILE A 102 7.12 -11.83 8.93
CA ILE A 102 7.01 -11.70 7.46
C ILE A 102 8.39 -11.52 6.81
N SER A 103 8.48 -11.87 5.54
CA SER A 103 9.64 -11.62 4.69
C SER A 103 9.21 -10.93 3.41
N PHE A 104 10.06 -10.06 2.89
CA PHE A 104 9.83 -9.35 1.63
C PHE A 104 10.65 -9.95 0.51
N THR A 105 10.08 -9.98 -0.67
CA THR A 105 10.75 -10.40 -1.91
C THR A 105 10.13 -9.67 -3.11
N HIS A 106 10.58 -9.98 -4.32
CA HIS A 106 10.09 -9.46 -5.59
C HIS A 106 9.95 -10.59 -6.62
N ILE A 107 9.20 -10.36 -7.70
CA ILE A 107 8.83 -11.44 -8.63
C ILE A 107 10.02 -12.08 -9.36
N HIS A 108 11.14 -11.36 -9.42
CA HIS A 108 12.41 -11.81 -10.01
C HIS A 108 13.35 -12.52 -9.01
N ASP A 109 12.93 -12.77 -7.78
CA ASP A 109 13.65 -13.66 -6.85
C ASP A 109 13.43 -15.12 -7.26
N ASP A 110 14.50 -15.81 -7.64
CA ASP A 110 14.47 -17.20 -8.12
C ASP A 110 13.94 -18.20 -7.08
N VAL A 111 14.02 -17.86 -5.79
CA VAL A 111 13.61 -18.74 -4.68
C VAL A 111 12.18 -18.45 -4.26
N ASN A 112 11.85 -17.18 -4.00
CA ASN A 112 10.58 -16.80 -3.37
C ASN A 112 9.65 -15.94 -4.23
N GLY A 113 10.02 -15.60 -5.47
CA GLY A 113 9.27 -14.65 -6.32
C GLY A 113 7.85 -15.10 -6.68
N ASN A 114 7.56 -16.40 -6.58
CA ASN A 114 6.23 -16.97 -6.83
C ASN A 114 5.46 -17.33 -5.55
N GLU A 115 6.01 -17.03 -4.37
CA GLU A 115 5.53 -17.55 -3.08
C GLU A 115 4.65 -16.55 -2.32
N HIS A 116 3.99 -15.63 -3.03
CA HIS A 116 3.15 -14.61 -2.41
C HIS A 116 2.08 -15.21 -1.49
N LEU A 117 1.98 -14.68 -0.27
CA LEU A 117 1.09 -15.14 0.80
C LEU A 117 1.30 -16.59 1.27
N THR A 118 2.46 -17.16 1.01
CA THR A 118 2.88 -18.48 1.49
C THR A 118 3.76 -18.36 2.74
N ILE A 119 3.61 -19.31 3.68
CA ILE A 119 4.47 -19.40 4.86
C ILE A 119 5.63 -20.33 4.54
N LYS A 120 6.87 -19.85 4.69
CA LYS A 120 8.10 -20.62 4.47
C LYS A 120 8.95 -20.68 5.73
N ASP A 121 9.64 -21.79 5.91
CA ASP A 121 10.79 -21.89 6.81
C ASP A 121 11.98 -21.18 6.13
N LEU A 122 12.65 -20.29 6.86
CA LEU A 122 13.84 -19.59 6.40
C LEU A 122 15.10 -20.13 7.09
N ASP A 123 16.27 -19.80 6.54
CA ASP A 123 17.58 -20.28 7.00
C ASP A 123 17.90 -19.97 8.47
N ASP A 124 17.20 -18.99 9.05
CA ASP A 124 17.30 -18.64 10.47
C ASP A 124 16.35 -19.44 11.38
N ASN A 125 15.80 -20.55 10.89
CA ASN A 125 14.81 -21.39 11.55
C ASN A 125 13.52 -20.64 11.95
N THR A 126 13.18 -19.57 11.23
CA THR A 126 11.92 -18.85 11.44
C THR A 126 10.92 -19.14 10.33
N ARG A 127 9.64 -19.25 10.72
CA ARG A 127 8.52 -19.32 9.78
C ARG A 127 8.03 -17.93 9.48
N ARG A 128 8.05 -17.54 8.21
CA ARG A 128 7.62 -16.20 7.78
C ARG A 128 6.64 -16.28 6.63
N LEU A 129 5.67 -15.38 6.64
CA LEU A 129 4.81 -15.11 5.51
C LEU A 129 5.60 -14.33 4.46
N ILE A 130 5.65 -14.85 3.23
CA ILE A 130 6.31 -14.19 2.11
C ILE A 130 5.37 -13.19 1.47
N LEU A 131 5.82 -11.94 1.34
CA LEU A 131 5.15 -10.91 0.56
C LEU A 131 6.01 -10.56 -0.66
N VAL A 132 5.52 -10.93 -1.84
CA VAL A 132 6.07 -10.51 -3.14
C VAL A 132 5.55 -9.09 -3.46
N CYS A 133 6.47 -8.15 -3.73
CA CYS A 133 6.16 -6.74 -3.89
C CYS A 133 5.11 -6.44 -4.97
N GLU A 134 5.30 -6.99 -6.15
CA GLU A 134 4.48 -6.73 -7.34
C GLU A 134 3.09 -7.34 -7.20
N ARG A 135 2.97 -8.47 -6.50
CA ARG A 135 1.68 -9.10 -6.19
C ARG A 135 0.89 -8.30 -5.16
N LEU A 136 1.56 -7.86 -4.09
CA LEU A 136 0.94 -6.95 -3.11
C LEU A 136 0.47 -5.65 -3.79
N PHE A 137 1.27 -5.11 -4.71
CA PHE A 137 0.89 -3.93 -5.48
C PHE A 137 -0.34 -4.19 -6.37
N GLN A 138 -0.39 -5.31 -7.09
CA GLN A 138 -1.55 -5.68 -7.90
C GLN A 138 -2.83 -5.74 -7.07
N ASP A 139 -2.77 -6.28 -5.86
CA ASP A 139 -3.93 -6.36 -4.98
C ASP A 139 -4.31 -4.99 -4.41
N LEU A 140 -3.32 -4.15 -4.09
CA LEU A 140 -3.56 -2.76 -3.69
C LEU A 140 -4.18 -1.93 -4.84
N GLU A 141 -3.74 -2.13 -6.08
CA GLU A 141 -4.29 -1.45 -7.27
C GLU A 141 -5.77 -1.82 -7.45
N LYS A 142 -6.11 -3.11 -7.38
CA LYS A 142 -7.52 -3.59 -7.41
C LYS A 142 -8.33 -3.06 -6.24
N ALA A 143 -7.77 -3.07 -5.04
CA ALA A 143 -8.41 -2.52 -3.84
C ALA A 143 -8.71 -1.02 -3.99
N SER A 144 -7.84 -0.29 -4.70
CA SER A 144 -8.04 1.13 -5.00
C SER A 144 -9.22 1.36 -5.96
N ASP A 145 -9.38 0.51 -6.97
CA ASP A 145 -10.53 0.54 -7.88
C ASP A 145 -11.83 0.25 -7.16
N GLU A 146 -11.82 -0.78 -6.30
CA GLU A 146 -12.97 -1.15 -5.49
C GLU A 146 -13.38 0.00 -4.55
N LEU A 147 -12.41 0.60 -3.85
CA LEU A 147 -12.65 1.72 -2.93
C LEU A 147 -13.28 2.92 -3.66
N LEU A 148 -12.70 3.33 -4.79
CA LEU A 148 -13.25 4.41 -5.61
C LEU A 148 -14.65 4.09 -6.13
N GLY A 149 -14.89 2.83 -6.51
CA GLY A 149 -16.22 2.34 -6.86
C GLY A 149 -17.22 2.45 -5.72
N LYS A 150 -16.86 2.08 -4.49
CA LYS A 150 -17.73 2.22 -3.30
C LYS A 150 -18.02 3.70 -3.00
N MET A 151 -17.02 4.59 -3.14
CA MET A 151 -17.21 6.04 -2.96
C MET A 151 -18.16 6.65 -4.00
N LYS A 152 -17.97 6.32 -5.29
CA LYS A 152 -18.83 6.84 -6.38
C LYS A 152 -20.28 6.41 -6.22
N ASN A 153 -20.50 5.22 -5.67
CA ASN A 153 -21.83 4.67 -5.41
C ASN A 153 -22.42 5.09 -4.05
N GLY A 154 -21.79 6.02 -3.31
CA GLY A 154 -22.29 6.52 -2.03
C GLY A 154 -22.32 5.47 -0.91
N LYS A 155 -21.55 4.39 -1.04
CA LYS A 155 -21.49 3.30 -0.04
C LYS A 155 -20.54 3.60 1.12
N LEU A 156 -19.76 4.68 1.03
CA LEU A 156 -18.81 5.09 2.06
C LEU A 156 -19.23 6.43 2.68
N PRO A 157 -18.83 6.69 3.95
CA PRO A 157 -19.09 7.97 4.59
C PRO A 157 -18.38 9.15 3.94
N ARG A 158 -17.27 8.90 3.23
CA ARG A 158 -16.49 9.90 2.49
C ARG A 158 -16.80 9.90 1.00
N THR A 159 -16.62 11.04 0.37
CA THR A 159 -16.73 11.17 -1.09
C THR A 159 -15.35 11.16 -1.75
N HIS A 160 -15.30 10.68 -2.99
CA HIS A 160 -14.09 10.67 -3.80
C HIS A 160 -13.52 12.09 -4.07
N SER A 161 -14.37 13.11 -3.98
CA SER A 161 -14.05 14.53 -4.14
C SER A 161 -13.57 15.23 -2.87
N GLU A 162 -13.59 14.55 -1.72
CA GLU A 162 -13.14 15.12 -0.45
C GLU A 162 -11.65 15.50 -0.53
N THR A 163 -11.32 16.72 -0.08
CA THR A 163 -9.93 17.18 0.03
C THR A 163 -9.41 16.82 1.41
N PHE A 164 -8.28 16.12 1.48
CA PHE A 164 -7.71 15.64 2.74
C PHE A 164 -6.22 15.97 2.91
N MET A 165 -5.62 16.61 1.91
CA MET A 165 -4.23 17.07 1.90
C MET A 165 -4.17 18.58 1.79
N ASN A 166 -2.98 19.16 2.04
CA ASN A 166 -2.74 20.58 1.83
C ASN A 166 -3.20 21.00 0.42
N PRO A 167 -4.13 21.98 0.29
CA PRO A 167 -4.68 22.38 -1.00
C PRO A 167 -3.65 22.95 -1.97
N ASN A 168 -2.50 23.40 -1.45
CA ASN A 168 -1.37 23.95 -2.21
C ASN A 168 -0.34 22.87 -2.61
N LEU A 169 -0.47 21.63 -2.14
CA LEU A 169 0.39 20.54 -2.55
C LEU A 169 0.07 20.16 -4.00
N LYS A 170 1.03 20.40 -4.90
CA LYS A 170 0.96 19.90 -6.28
C LYS A 170 1.43 18.46 -6.27
N ILE A 171 0.53 17.52 -6.56
CA ILE A 171 0.94 16.16 -6.90
C ILE A 171 1.38 16.22 -8.37
N ILE A 172 2.69 16.13 -8.59
CA ILE A 172 3.31 16.32 -9.91
C ILE A 172 3.35 14.96 -10.62
N ASP A 173 2.79 14.90 -11.83
CA ASP A 173 3.05 13.81 -12.76
C ASP A 173 4.48 13.95 -13.30
N LEU A 174 5.36 13.02 -12.92
CA LEU A 174 6.77 13.01 -13.32
C LEU A 174 6.96 12.80 -14.84
N GLN A 175 5.95 12.34 -15.59
CA GLN A 175 6.05 12.21 -17.05
C GLN A 175 6.09 13.58 -17.76
N SER A 176 5.53 14.62 -17.13
CA SER A 176 5.48 15.97 -17.68
C SER A 176 6.82 16.75 -17.60
N GLN A 177 7.85 16.20 -16.95
CA GLN A 177 9.14 16.89 -16.75
C GLN A 177 10.26 16.43 -17.68
N THR A 178 10.03 15.45 -18.57
CA THR A 178 11.09 14.91 -19.44
C THR A 178 11.49 15.84 -20.61
N THR A 179 10.89 17.03 -20.73
CA THR A 179 11.29 18.05 -21.71
C THR A 179 12.01 19.21 -21.04
N TYR A 180 13.17 18.95 -20.42
CA TYR A 180 14.15 20.00 -20.13
C TYR A 180 15.54 19.59 -20.63
N THR A 181 15.84 20.09 -21.83
CA THR A 181 17.17 20.47 -22.36
C THR A 181 18.29 19.43 -22.31
N ALA A 182 18.38 18.61 -23.36
CA ALA A 182 19.67 18.26 -23.94
C ALA A 182 20.00 19.28 -25.06
N SER A 183 20.35 20.51 -24.69
CA SER A 183 21.12 21.38 -25.60
C SER A 183 22.60 21.06 -25.37
N ALA A 184 23.09 20.05 -26.09
CA ALA A 184 24.52 19.85 -26.26
C ALA A 184 25.07 21.04 -27.04
N SER A 185 25.87 21.87 -26.37
CA SER A 185 26.77 22.81 -27.01
C SER A 185 27.90 22.03 -27.70
N ALA A 186 27.98 22.15 -29.02
CA ALA A 186 29.17 21.89 -29.83
C ALA A 186 29.55 23.19 -30.53
#